data_AF-A0A940PEU4-F1
#
_entry.id   AF-A0A940PEU4-F1
#
_cell.length_a   1.000
_cell.length_b   1.000
_cell.length_c   1.000
_cell.angle_alpha   90.00
_cell.angle_beta   90.00
_cell.angle_gamma   90.00
#
_symmetry.space_group_name_H-M   'P 1'
#
loop_
_entity.id
_entity.type
_entity.pdbx_description
1 polymer ?
#
loop_
_entity_poly.entity_id
_entity_poly.type
_entity_poly.pdbx_seq_one_letter_code
_entity_poly.pdbx_strand_id
1 'polypeptide(L)'
;MTGKFHQEPALLDTLFFLRKHQYRLSTSTLKKTEALINGLTDIGHLYEKSPSQVALNWLINFNGPMIFAIPGASKLQHVRENVESMTFKLTQEELDLLAELAQEI
;
A
#
# COMPACT_ATOMS: atom_id res chain seq x y z
N MET A 1 -2.56 -4.35 -1.05
CA MET A 1 -3.65 -4.04 -0.09
C MET A 1 -4.00 -2.58 -0.26
N THR A 2 -5.26 -2.23 -0.48
CA THR A 2 -5.68 -0.96 -1.12
C THR A 2 -6.07 0.17 -0.15
N GLY A 3 -5.78 0.05 1.15
CA GLY A 3 -6.24 1.02 2.15
C GLY A 3 -7.75 0.96 2.46
N LYS A 4 -8.50 0.01 1.87
CA LYS A 4 -9.97 -0.09 1.99
C LYS A 4 -10.52 -0.01 3.42
N PHE A 5 -9.83 -0.61 4.40
CA PHE A 5 -10.26 -0.57 5.80
C PHE A 5 -10.07 0.80 6.49
N HIS A 6 -9.22 1.67 5.93
CA HIS A 6 -9.07 3.05 6.40
C HIS A 6 -10.18 3.95 5.83
N GLN A 7 -10.63 3.68 4.60
CA GLN A 7 -11.76 4.39 3.98
C GLN A 7 -13.10 3.99 4.60
N GLU A 8 -13.27 2.71 4.93
CA GLU A 8 -14.49 2.16 5.52
C GLU A 8 -14.19 1.28 6.75
N PRO A 9 -13.93 1.86 7.93
CA PRO A 9 -13.61 1.10 9.15
C PRO A 9 -14.71 0.12 9.58
N ALA A 10 -15.98 0.41 9.25
CA ALA A 10 -17.13 -0.45 9.53
C ALA A 10 -17.02 -1.85 8.87
N LEU A 11 -16.21 -1.99 7.81
CA LEU A 11 -15.95 -3.29 7.19
C LEU A 11 -15.25 -4.26 8.14
N LEU A 12 -14.55 -3.78 9.19
CA LEU A 12 -13.92 -4.63 10.19
C LEU A 12 -14.92 -5.52 10.95
N ASP A 13 -16.16 -5.04 11.12
CA ASP A 13 -17.19 -5.75 11.88
C ASP A 13 -17.86 -6.85 11.05
N THR A 14 -17.69 -6.79 9.73
CA THR A 14 -18.19 -7.81 8.79
C THR A 14 -17.25 -9.02 8.64
N LEU A 15 -16.01 -8.91 9.13
CA LEU A 15 -15.01 -9.96 8.97
C LEU A 15 -15.20 -11.08 10.00
N PHE A 16 -15.16 -12.32 9.51
CA PHE A 16 -15.07 -13.49 10.37
C PHE A 16 -13.84 -13.41 11.29
N PHE A 17 -13.99 -13.79 12.57
CA PHE A 17 -12.98 -13.55 13.61
C PHE A 17 -11.61 -14.17 13.29
N LEU A 18 -11.56 -15.36 12.66
CA LEU A 18 -10.28 -15.97 12.25
C LEU A 18 -9.53 -15.09 11.25
N ARG A 19 -10.26 -14.45 10.34
CA ARG A 19 -9.69 -13.55 9.33
C ARG A 19 -9.17 -12.28 9.99
N LYS A 20 -9.93 -11.73 10.96
CA LYS A 20 -9.51 -10.56 11.76
C LYS A 20 -8.21 -10.84 12.53
N HIS A 21 -8.11 -12.01 13.15
CA HIS A 21 -6.92 -12.44 13.89
C HIS A 21 -5.72 -12.74 12.95
N GLN A 22 -5.93 -13.47 11.86
CA GLN A 22 -4.88 -13.83 10.90
C GLN A 22 -4.15 -12.59 10.35
N TYR A 23 -4.91 -11.54 10.02
CA TYR A 23 -4.36 -10.31 9.46
C TYR A 23 -4.09 -9.23 10.53
N ARG A 24 -4.24 -9.56 11.82
CA ARG A 24 -4.09 -8.62 12.96
C ARG A 24 -4.85 -7.30 12.76
N LEU A 25 -6.03 -7.39 12.13
CA LEU A 25 -6.85 -6.23 11.81
C LEU A 25 -7.63 -5.79 13.04
N SER A 26 -7.36 -4.59 13.51
CA SER A 26 -8.04 -3.97 14.64
C SER A 26 -8.08 -2.47 14.45
N THR A 27 -8.96 -1.78 15.18
CA THR A 27 -9.04 -0.31 15.16
C THR A 27 -7.71 0.33 15.57
N SER A 28 -6.97 -0.26 16.52
CA SER A 28 -5.66 0.24 16.93
C SER A 28 -4.61 0.02 15.83
N THR A 29 -4.61 -1.13 15.16
CA THR A 29 -3.71 -1.38 14.02
C THR A 29 -3.97 -0.40 12.87
N LEU A 30 -5.24 -0.15 12.53
CA LEU A 30 -5.60 0.82 11.49
C LEU A 30 -5.13 2.23 11.86
N LYS A 31 -5.34 2.65 13.11
CA LYS A 31 -4.87 3.96 13.58
C LYS A 31 -3.34 4.09 13.50
N LYS A 32 -2.59 3.02 13.77
CA LYS A 32 -1.13 3.03 13.63
C LYS A 32 -0.68 3.19 12.17
N THR A 33 -1.37 2.53 11.24
CA THR A 33 -1.02 2.58 9.81
C THR A 33 -1.62 3.78 9.07
N GLU A 34 -2.38 4.63 9.75
CA GLU A 34 -3.13 5.74 9.14
C GLU A 34 -2.21 6.74 8.41
N ALA A 35 -1.13 7.17 9.06
CA ALA A 35 -0.19 8.12 8.48
C ALA A 35 0.45 7.61 7.18
N LEU A 36 0.90 6.35 7.17
CA LEU A 36 1.46 5.72 5.97
C LEU A 36 0.42 5.57 4.85
N ILE A 37 -0.81 5.17 5.19
CA ILE A 37 -1.87 5.02 4.18
C ILE A 37 -2.26 6.38 3.59
N ASN A 38 -2.27 7.43 4.40
CA ASN A 38 -2.50 8.80 3.91
C ASN A 38 -1.36 9.24 2.99
N GLY A 39 -0.09 9.05 3.38
CA GLY A 39 1.05 9.36 2.52
C GLY A 39 1.03 8.62 1.17
N LEU A 40 0.68 7.32 1.17
CA LEU A 40 0.50 6.55 -0.05
C LEU A 40 -0.67 7.07 -0.90
N THR A 41 -1.72 7.59 -0.27
CA THR A 41 -2.92 8.13 -0.95
C THR A 41 -2.60 9.48 -1.59
N ASP A 42 -1.93 10.37 -0.85
CA ASP A 42 -1.55 11.70 -1.32
C ASP A 42 -0.60 11.61 -2.52
N ILE A 43 0.43 10.76 -2.43
CA ILE A 43 1.31 10.46 -3.57
C ILE A 43 0.51 9.82 -4.71
N GLY A 44 -0.41 8.90 -4.41
CA GLY A 44 -1.29 8.30 -5.39
C GLY A 44 -2.09 9.32 -6.20
N HIS A 45 -2.57 10.39 -5.57
CA HIS A 45 -3.26 11.49 -6.25
C HIS A 45 -2.36 12.25 -7.23
N LEU A 46 -1.07 12.44 -6.93
CA LEU A 46 -0.13 13.13 -7.81
C LEU A 46 0.13 12.36 -9.12
N TYR A 47 0.10 11.03 -9.07
CA TYR A 47 0.39 10.16 -10.22
C TYR A 47 -0.86 9.54 -10.86
N GLU A 48 -2.05 9.85 -10.34
CA GLU A 48 -3.31 9.17 -10.68
C GLU A 48 -3.23 7.64 -10.50
N LYS A 49 -2.64 7.22 -9.38
CA LYS A 49 -2.42 5.81 -9.02
C LYS A 49 -3.08 5.47 -7.70
N SER A 50 -3.45 4.20 -7.55
CA SER A 50 -3.94 3.68 -6.28
C SER A 50 -2.81 3.60 -5.24
N PRO A 51 -3.12 3.68 -3.94
CA PRO A 51 -2.13 3.48 -2.87
C PRO A 51 -1.35 2.16 -3.00
N SER A 52 -1.99 1.11 -3.51
CA SER A 52 -1.34 -0.18 -3.78
C SER A 52 -0.29 -0.12 -4.89
N GLN A 53 -0.53 0.68 -5.93
CA GLN A 53 0.42 0.87 -7.03
C GLN A 53 1.62 1.70 -6.57
N VAL A 54 1.38 2.74 -5.75
CA VAL A 54 2.45 3.51 -5.11
C VAL A 54 3.31 2.63 -4.21
N ALA A 55 2.69 1.80 -3.37
CA ALA A 55 3.42 0.89 -2.49
C ALA A 55 4.26 -0.13 -3.27
N LEU A 56 3.75 -0.67 -4.39
CA LEU A 56 4.51 -1.58 -5.24
C LEU A 56 5.68 -0.86 -5.93
N ASN A 57 5.46 0.36 -6.42
CA ASN A 57 6.51 1.19 -7.00
C ASN A 57 7.63 1.49 -5.99
N TRP A 58 7.25 1.88 -4.77
CA TRP A 58 8.18 2.12 -3.67
C TRP A 58 9.01 0.87 -3.37
N LEU A 59 8.38 -0.29 -3.23
CA LEU A 59 9.09 -1.56 -2.98
C LEU A 59 10.14 -1.88 -4.05
N ILE A 60 9.81 -1.64 -5.32
CA ILE A 60 10.71 -1.92 -6.45
C ILE A 60 11.89 -0.94 -6.49
N ASN A 61 11.64 0.34 -6.17
CA ASN A 61 12.62 1.41 -6.43
C ASN A 61 13.45 1.82 -5.21
N PHE A 62 12.95 1.63 -3.98
CA PHE A 62 13.57 2.16 -2.77
C PHE A 62 15.00 1.65 -2.53
N ASN A 63 15.23 0.35 -2.70
CA ASN A 63 16.54 -0.28 -2.49
C ASN A 63 17.35 -0.47 -3.80
N GLY A 64 16.96 0.23 -4.86
CA GLY A 64 17.61 0.14 -6.17
C GLY A 64 17.59 -1.27 -6.79
N PRO A 65 18.62 -1.67 -7.58
CA PRO A 65 18.60 -2.87 -8.41
C PRO A 65 18.63 -4.20 -7.62
N MET A 66 18.68 -4.16 -6.29
CA MET A 66 18.75 -5.36 -5.44
C MET A 66 17.39 -6.01 -5.18
N ILE A 67 16.28 -5.33 -5.49
CA ILE A 67 14.93 -5.85 -5.23
C ILE A 67 14.26 -6.29 -6.53
N PHE A 68 13.81 -7.54 -6.54
CA PHE A 68 12.98 -8.10 -7.61
C PHE A 68 11.61 -8.48 -7.06
N ALA A 69 10.60 -7.64 -7.31
CA ALA A 69 9.23 -7.90 -6.87
C ALA A 69 8.53 -8.90 -7.79
N ILE A 70 7.89 -9.91 -7.20
CA ILE A 70 7.04 -10.90 -7.91
C ILE A 70 5.59 -10.73 -7.44
N PRO A 71 4.88 -9.68 -7.89
CA PRO A 71 3.53 -9.41 -7.40
C PRO A 71 2.55 -10.47 -7.92
N GLY A 72 1.82 -11.10 -7.00
CA GLY A 72 0.81 -12.08 -7.34
C GLY A 72 -0.39 -11.45 -8.07
N ALA A 73 -0.92 -12.16 -9.07
CA ALA A 73 -2.11 -11.73 -9.80
C ALA A 73 -3.01 -12.94 -10.12
N SER A 74 -4.18 -13.02 -9.49
CA SER A 74 -5.18 -14.06 -9.75
C SER A 74 -6.26 -13.62 -10.75
N LYS A 75 -6.26 -12.35 -11.17
CA LYS A 75 -7.21 -11.75 -12.12
C LYS A 75 -6.47 -10.84 -13.09
N LEU A 76 -7.03 -10.68 -14.29
CA LEU A 76 -6.47 -9.80 -15.32
C LEU A 76 -6.33 -8.36 -14.84
N GLN A 77 -7.25 -7.89 -14.02
CA GLN A 77 -7.17 -6.55 -13.41
C GLN A 77 -5.90 -6.38 -12.56
N HIS A 78 -5.53 -7.36 -11.74
CA HIS A 78 -4.31 -7.27 -10.92
C HIS A 78 -3.05 -7.21 -11.80
N VAL A 79 -3.04 -7.93 -12.93
CA VAL A 79 -1.93 -7.85 -13.89
C VAL A 79 -1.78 -6.43 -14.42
N ARG A 80 -2.90 -5.80 -14.81
CA ARG A 80 -2.89 -4.41 -15.30
C ARG A 80 -2.40 -3.44 -14.22
N GLU A 81 -2.94 -3.55 -13.00
CA GLU A 81 -2.53 -2.71 -11.87
C GLU A 81 -1.03 -2.85 -11.54
N ASN A 82 -0.51 -4.08 -11.55
CA ASN A 82 0.91 -4.36 -11.32
C ASN A 82 1.79 -3.73 -12.41
N VAL A 83 1.41 -3.84 -13.68
CA VAL A 83 2.14 -3.23 -14.80
C VAL A 83 2.12 -1.71 -14.70
N GLU A 84 0.95 -1.13 -14.42
CA GLU A 84 0.78 0.32 -14.22
C GLU A 84 1.59 0.86 -13.04
N SER A 85 1.95 0.00 -12.07
CA SER A 85 2.82 0.39 -10.96
C SER A 85 4.26 0.65 -11.43
N MET A 86 4.65 0.14 -12.60
CA MET A 86 5.98 0.29 -13.18
C MET A 86 6.07 1.43 -14.20
N THR A 87 4.96 2.11 -14.53
CA THR A 87 4.91 3.14 -15.58
C THR A 87 5.25 4.55 -15.08
N PHE A 88 5.58 4.69 -13.80
CA PHE A 88 5.98 5.95 -13.18
C PHE A 88 7.13 5.72 -12.21
N LYS A 89 7.74 6.79 -11.71
CA LYS A 89 8.86 6.69 -10.78
C LYS A 89 8.69 7.72 -9.68
N LEU A 90 8.68 7.26 -8.44
CA LEU A 90 8.69 8.13 -7.27
C LEU A 90 10.00 8.91 -7.21
N THR A 91 9.93 10.16 -6.74
CA THR A 91 11.13 10.96 -6.46
C THR A 91 11.86 10.42 -5.22
N GLN A 92 13.10 10.85 -5.02
CA GLN A 92 13.85 10.43 -3.82
C GLN A 92 13.17 10.92 -2.54
N GLU A 93 12.62 12.13 -2.56
CA GLU A 93 11.90 12.72 -1.43
C GLU A 93 10.64 11.93 -1.09
N GLU A 94 9.88 11.49 -2.10
CA GLU A 94 8.69 10.64 -1.93
C GLU A 94 9.05 9.25 -1.39
N LEU A 95 10.16 8.68 -1.89
CA LEU A 95 10.70 7.41 -1.43
C LEU A 95 11.10 7.48 0.06
N ASP A 96 11.81 8.53 0.45
CA ASP A 96 12.29 8.73 1.82
C ASP A 96 11.14 9.04 2.79
N LEU A 97 10.18 9.86 2.39
CA LEU A 97 8.96 10.14 3.16
C LEU A 97 8.20 8.85 3.51
N LEU A 98 7.98 7.98 2.52
CA LEU A 98 7.29 6.71 2.74
C LEU A 98 8.09 5.76 3.62
N ALA A 99 9.43 5.82 3.57
CA ALA A 99 10.29 5.03 4.45
C ALA A 99 10.21 5.49 5.90
N GLU A 100 10.20 6.80 6.14
CA GLU A 100 10.03 7.39 7.47
C GLU A 100 8.68 6.99 8.08
N LEU A 101 7.58 7.20 7.34
CA LEU A 101 6.23 6.81 7.79
C LEU A 101 6.10 5.30 8.06
N ALA A 102 6.82 4.46 7.32
CA ALA A 102 6.82 3.02 7.52
C ALA A 102 7.56 2.58 8.78
N GLN A 103 8.55 3.35 9.26
CA GLN A 103 9.29 3.05 10.49
C GLN A 103 8.49 3.36 11.76
N GLU A 104 7.43 4.16 11.68
CA GLU A 104 6.61 4.58 12.83
C GLU A 104 5.49 3.58 13.21
N ILE A 105 5.35 2.47 12.47
CA ILE A 105 4.25 1.48 12.60
C ILE A 105 4.63 0.28 13.45
#